data_AF-A0A1Q6XXW0-F1
#
_entry.id   AF-A0A1Q6XXW0-F1
#
_cell.length_a   1.000
_cell.length_b   1.000
_cell.length_c   1.000
_cell.angle_alpha   90.00
_cell.angle_beta   90.00
_cell.angle_gamma   90.00
#
_symmetry.space_group_name_H-M   'P 1'
#
loop_
_entity.id
_entity.type
_entity.pdbx_description
1 polymer ?
#
loop_
_entity_poly.entity_id
_entity_poly.type
_entity_poly.pdbx_seq_one_letter_code
_entity_poly.pdbx_strand_id
1 'polypeptide(L)'
;MKTGPTVNFAAATADLINIKGITLTELGYDIRKFGPGTHSGPQGSHCGAGAPRFNVSTSIGFFFLGCSSPPPNMETLGDGWLRLRWNPPMGFGAACGPTFGPCPITGTVQRIQIVFDEGYLTPTTTFPLPFVNTGGGPDEFGAAILDNIDVNGTLVGRGPVSAN
;
A
#
# COMPACT_ATOMS: atom_id res chain seq x y z
N MET A 1 -0.91 12.84 5.16
CA MET A 1 -1.21 13.29 6.54
C MET A 1 -2.23 12.35 7.14
N LYS A 2 -2.19 12.15 8.45
CA LYS A 2 -2.93 11.09 9.14
C LYS A 2 -3.84 11.70 10.20
N THR A 3 -5.07 12.05 9.82
CA THR A 3 -6.19 12.47 10.68
C THR A 3 -5.85 13.31 11.93
N GLY A 4 -6.23 14.59 11.90
CA GLY A 4 -6.15 15.50 13.03
C GLY A 4 -6.55 16.92 12.61
N PRO A 5 -6.92 17.81 13.54
CA PRO A 5 -7.30 19.20 13.22
C PRO A 5 -6.11 20.04 12.70
N THR A 6 -4.89 19.50 12.76
CA THR A 6 -3.65 20.14 12.31
C THR A 6 -2.89 19.22 11.37
N VAL A 7 -2.09 19.81 10.51
CA VAL A 7 -1.13 19.12 9.65
C VAL A 7 -0.25 18.17 10.47
N ASN A 8 -0.25 16.87 10.14
CA ASN A 8 0.65 15.90 10.73
C ASN A 8 1.30 14.98 9.68
N PHE A 9 2.63 14.89 9.74
CA PHE A 9 3.42 14.00 8.90
C PHE A 9 3.69 12.71 9.68
N ALA A 10 2.68 11.84 9.73
CA ALA A 10 2.75 10.56 10.43
C ALA A 10 2.53 9.39 9.47
N ALA A 11 3.18 8.28 9.76
CA ALA A 11 3.02 7.01 9.04
C ALA A 11 2.59 5.91 10.02
N ALA A 12 1.65 5.07 9.59
CA ALA A 12 1.47 3.74 10.18
C ALA A 12 2.32 2.74 9.40
N THR A 13 2.94 1.79 10.10
CA THR A 13 3.73 0.75 9.43
C THR A 13 3.50 -0.62 10.05
N ALA A 14 3.55 -1.66 9.24
CA ALA A 14 3.59 -3.05 9.67
C ALA A 14 4.77 -3.76 9.00
N ASP A 15 5.62 -4.43 9.77
CA ASP A 15 6.73 -5.22 9.25
C ASP A 15 6.30 -6.66 9.00
N LEU A 16 6.61 -7.18 7.82
CA LEU A 16 6.51 -8.61 7.55
C LEU A 16 7.79 -9.28 8.05
N ILE A 17 7.67 -10.09 9.09
CA ILE A 17 8.79 -10.82 9.69
C ILE A 17 8.99 -12.17 8.98
N ASN A 18 10.20 -12.73 9.12
CA ASN A 18 10.57 -14.04 8.54
C ASN A 18 10.50 -14.13 6.99
N ILE A 19 10.62 -13.00 6.28
CA ILE A 19 10.61 -12.94 4.80
C ILE A 19 12.02 -12.89 4.18
N LYS A 20 13.06 -12.73 4.99
CA LYS A 20 14.43 -12.49 4.49
C LYS A 20 14.94 -13.72 3.75
N GLY A 21 15.55 -13.51 2.57
CA GLY A 21 16.16 -14.58 1.77
C GLY A 21 15.27 -15.09 0.63
N ILE A 22 14.00 -14.71 0.56
CA ILE A 22 13.11 -15.15 -0.53
C ILE A 22 13.37 -14.37 -1.82
N THR A 23 13.04 -14.99 -2.95
CA THR A 23 12.77 -14.29 -4.21
C THR A 23 11.29 -13.97 -4.27
N LEU A 24 10.96 -12.71 -4.53
CA LEU A 24 9.58 -12.26 -4.54
C LEU A 24 8.89 -12.62 -5.88
N THR A 25 7.78 -13.33 -5.81
CA THR A 25 6.95 -13.73 -6.97
C THR A 25 5.54 -13.17 -6.88
N GLU A 26 5.04 -12.89 -5.68
CA GLU A 26 3.74 -12.27 -5.47
C GLU A 26 3.73 -11.42 -4.20
N LEU A 27 3.01 -10.29 -4.26
CA LEU A 27 2.55 -9.56 -3.08
C LEU A 27 1.04 -9.38 -3.18
N GLY A 28 0.39 -9.32 -2.03
CA GLY A 28 -1.05 -9.10 -1.99
C GLY A 28 -1.58 -8.71 -0.63
N TYR A 29 -2.82 -8.22 -0.63
CA TYR A 29 -3.67 -8.14 0.54
C TYR A 29 -5.13 -8.08 0.10
N ASP A 30 -6.03 -8.37 1.03
CA ASP A 30 -7.43 -8.06 0.88
C ASP A 30 -7.69 -6.71 1.58
N ILE A 31 -8.40 -5.79 0.91
CA ILE A 31 -8.66 -4.43 1.39
C ILE A 31 -10.16 -4.19 1.56
N ARG A 32 -10.55 -3.56 2.68
CA ARG A 32 -11.96 -3.20 2.92
C ARG A 32 -12.34 -2.02 2.01
N LYS A 33 -13.08 -2.29 0.95
CA LYS A 33 -13.51 -1.32 -0.06
C LYS A 33 -14.82 -1.79 -0.68
N PHE A 34 -15.83 -0.92 -0.72
CA PHE A 34 -17.18 -1.25 -1.20
C PHE A 34 -17.68 -0.20 -2.19
N GLY A 35 -18.71 -0.56 -2.96
CA GLY A 35 -19.37 0.34 -3.90
C GLY A 35 -18.79 0.35 -5.32
N PRO A 36 -19.45 1.08 -6.24
CA PRO A 36 -19.04 1.16 -7.64
C PRO A 36 -17.66 1.84 -7.76
N GLY A 37 -16.76 1.25 -8.56
CA GLY A 37 -15.40 1.77 -8.76
C GLY A 37 -14.30 1.08 -7.97
N THR A 38 -14.39 -0.23 -7.73
CA THR A 38 -13.24 -1.19 -7.73
C THR A 38 -11.91 -0.56 -7.32
N HIS A 39 -11.46 -0.72 -6.06
CA HIS A 39 -10.24 -0.20 -5.40
C HIS A 39 -9.90 1.29 -5.49
N SER A 40 -10.53 2.08 -6.36
CA SER A 40 -10.27 3.51 -6.56
C SER A 40 -11.52 4.37 -6.35
N GLY A 41 -12.62 3.79 -5.88
CA GLY A 41 -13.85 4.51 -5.54
C GLY A 41 -13.79 5.06 -4.12
N PRO A 42 -14.48 6.17 -3.80
CA PRO A 42 -14.31 6.98 -2.57
C PRO A 42 -14.66 6.29 -1.24
N GLN A 43 -15.13 5.05 -1.29
CA GLN A 43 -15.75 4.36 -0.17
C GLN A 43 -14.79 3.33 0.43
N GLY A 44 -14.74 3.27 1.76
CA GLY A 44 -13.88 2.35 2.50
C GLY A 44 -12.43 2.84 2.65
N SER A 45 -11.49 1.91 2.59
CA SER A 45 -10.06 2.15 2.81
C SER A 45 -9.45 3.03 1.73
N HIS A 46 -8.49 3.88 2.12
CA HIS A 46 -7.63 4.62 1.20
C HIS A 46 -6.80 3.67 0.33
N CYS A 47 -6.75 3.95 -0.98
CA CYS A 47 -5.93 3.23 -1.95
C CYS A 47 -5.37 4.18 -3.02
N GLY A 48 -4.24 4.79 -2.70
CA GLY A 48 -3.49 5.70 -3.57
C GLY A 48 -2.27 5.06 -4.21
N ALA A 49 -1.61 5.84 -5.07
CA ALA A 49 -0.39 5.44 -5.76
C ALA A 49 0.81 5.34 -4.81
N GLY A 50 0.78 6.00 -3.66
CA GLY A 50 1.84 5.91 -2.65
C GLY A 50 1.42 5.22 -1.36
N ALA A 51 0.14 5.00 -1.05
CA ALA A 51 -0.26 4.22 0.13
C ALA A 51 -1.64 3.55 0.02
N PRO A 52 -1.93 2.49 0.79
CA PRO A 52 -0.96 1.68 1.54
C PRO A 52 0.01 1.00 0.56
N ARG A 53 1.31 1.11 0.83
CA ARG A 53 2.36 0.60 -0.04
C ARG A 53 3.18 -0.48 0.63
N PHE A 54 3.67 -1.42 -0.17
CA PHE A 54 4.78 -2.28 0.22
C PHE A 54 6.09 -1.55 -0.07
N ASN A 55 6.88 -1.31 0.97
CA ASN A 55 8.28 -0.98 0.88
C ASN A 55 9.08 -2.28 0.91
N VAL A 56 9.81 -2.58 -0.17
CA VAL A 56 10.61 -3.79 -0.32
C VAL A 56 12.07 -3.42 -0.43
N SER A 57 12.86 -3.83 0.55
CA SER A 57 14.33 -3.76 0.47
C SER A 57 14.87 -5.10 0.00
N THR A 58 15.67 -5.10 -1.05
CA THR A 58 16.31 -6.30 -1.60
C THR A 58 17.82 -6.14 -1.67
N SER A 59 18.52 -7.19 -2.08
CA SER A 59 19.98 -7.17 -2.30
C SER A 59 20.44 -6.19 -3.37
N ILE A 60 19.53 -5.69 -4.23
CA ILE A 60 19.88 -4.77 -5.32
C ILE A 60 19.38 -3.34 -5.10
N GLY A 61 18.50 -3.12 -4.12
CA GLY A 61 17.98 -1.79 -3.85
C GLY A 61 16.64 -1.78 -3.12
N PHE A 62 16.10 -0.58 -3.01
CA PHE A 62 14.79 -0.32 -2.43
C PHE A 62 13.75 -0.10 -3.52
N PHE A 63 12.59 -0.70 -3.34
CA PHE A 63 11.41 -0.54 -4.18
C PHE A 63 10.21 -0.18 -3.31
N PHE A 64 9.29 0.61 -3.86
CA PHE A 64 7.95 0.72 -3.31
C PHE A 64 6.89 0.30 -4.33
N LEU A 65 5.81 -0.29 -3.84
CA LEU A 65 4.65 -0.72 -4.62
C LEU A 65 3.39 -0.18 -3.94
N GLY A 66 2.72 0.77 -4.59
CA GLY A 66 1.52 1.41 -4.08
C GLY A 66 0.24 0.62 -4.35
N CYS A 67 -0.82 0.94 -3.62
CA CYS A 67 -2.10 0.23 -3.70
C CYS A 67 -2.74 0.29 -5.10
N SER A 68 -2.63 1.43 -5.78
CA SER A 68 -3.16 1.61 -7.14
C SER A 68 -2.08 1.78 -8.21
N SER A 69 -0.79 1.65 -7.86
CA SER A 69 0.31 1.85 -8.82
C SER A 69 1.54 0.97 -8.54
N PRO A 70 1.94 0.12 -9.50
CA PRO A 70 1.16 -0.28 -10.68
C PRO A 70 -0.17 -0.95 -10.29
N PRO A 71 -1.21 -0.92 -11.15
CA PRO A 71 -2.51 -1.49 -10.81
C PRO A 71 -2.41 -2.99 -10.46
N PRO A 72 -3.07 -3.44 -9.38
CA PRO A 72 -3.14 -4.85 -9.04
C PRO A 72 -4.11 -5.62 -9.95
N ASN A 73 -3.93 -6.93 -10.02
CA ASN A 73 -5.04 -7.82 -10.35
C ASN A 73 -6.05 -7.77 -9.21
N MET A 74 -7.32 -7.61 -9.56
CA MET A 74 -8.40 -7.43 -8.59
C MET A 74 -9.47 -8.49 -8.72
N GLU A 75 -9.89 -9.00 -7.57
CA GLU A 75 -11.06 -9.86 -7.43
C GLU A 75 -12.00 -9.29 -6.36
N THR A 76 -13.29 -9.23 -6.65
CA THR A 76 -14.31 -8.84 -5.68
C THR A 76 -14.68 -10.07 -4.85
N LEU A 77 -14.36 -10.05 -3.55
CA LEU A 77 -14.64 -11.17 -2.65
C LEU A 77 -16.08 -11.17 -2.09
N GLY A 78 -16.80 -10.04 -2.25
CA GLY A 78 -18.08 -9.81 -1.57
C GLY A 78 -17.91 -9.06 -0.25
N ASP A 79 -19.03 -8.68 0.37
CA ASP A 79 -19.09 -8.03 1.69
C ASP A 79 -18.23 -6.77 1.87
N GLY A 80 -17.91 -6.07 0.77
CA GLY A 80 -17.07 -4.88 0.78
C GLY A 80 -15.58 -5.16 0.95
N TRP A 81 -15.11 -6.32 0.49
CA TRP A 81 -13.69 -6.66 0.39
C TRP A 81 -13.27 -6.86 -1.07
N LEU A 82 -12.07 -6.35 -1.37
CA LEU A 82 -11.39 -6.57 -2.64
C LEU A 82 -10.08 -7.28 -2.38
N ARG A 83 -9.78 -8.30 -3.16
CA ARG A 83 -8.49 -8.95 -3.20
C ARG A 83 -7.60 -8.24 -4.21
N LEU A 84 -6.46 -7.72 -3.76
CA LEU A 84 -5.44 -7.12 -4.61
C LEU A 84 -4.22 -8.03 -4.65
N ARG A 85 -3.75 -8.35 -5.86
CA ARG A 85 -2.57 -9.19 -6.10
C ARG A 85 -1.67 -8.58 -7.16
N TRP A 86 -0.36 -8.62 -6.90
CA TRP A 86 0.69 -8.21 -7.83
C TRP A 86 1.58 -9.41 -8.14
N ASN A 87 1.43 -9.97 -9.33
CA ASN A 87 2.14 -11.18 -9.76
C ASN A 87 2.50 -11.09 -11.26
N PRO A 88 3.80 -10.90 -11.61
CA PRO A 88 4.90 -10.58 -10.70
C PRO A 88 4.76 -9.15 -10.14
N PRO A 89 5.32 -8.87 -8.95
CA PRO A 89 5.26 -7.53 -8.39
C PRO A 89 6.20 -6.57 -9.11
N MET A 90 5.61 -5.51 -9.63
CA MET A 90 6.28 -4.36 -10.24
C MET A 90 6.30 -3.22 -9.23
N GLY A 91 7.43 -2.56 -9.04
CA GLY A 91 7.57 -1.45 -8.11
C GLY A 91 8.37 -0.30 -8.71
N PHE A 92 8.57 0.74 -7.91
CA PHE A 92 9.33 1.93 -8.27
C PHE A 92 10.54 2.05 -7.37
N GLY A 93 11.69 2.38 -7.94
CA GLY A 93 12.92 2.56 -7.16
C GLY A 93 14.03 3.18 -7.99
N ALA A 94 15.12 3.56 -7.31
CA ALA A 94 16.29 4.12 -7.97
C ALA A 94 17.00 3.10 -8.89
N ALA A 95 16.82 1.81 -8.62
CA ALA A 95 17.34 0.71 -9.43
C ALA A 95 16.52 0.43 -10.71
N CYS A 96 15.36 1.06 -10.89
CA CYS A 96 14.55 0.92 -12.09
C CYS A 96 15.10 1.77 -13.25
N GLY A 97 14.83 1.33 -14.49
CA GLY A 97 15.11 2.07 -15.72
C GLY A 97 13.81 2.40 -16.46
N PRO A 98 13.45 3.70 -16.66
CA PRO A 98 14.08 4.89 -16.08
C PRO A 98 13.97 4.92 -14.55
N THR A 99 14.80 5.73 -13.89
CA THR A 99 14.78 5.88 -12.42
C THR A 99 13.37 6.27 -11.96
N PHE A 100 12.83 5.55 -10.96
CA PHE A 100 11.43 5.69 -10.51
C PHE A 100 10.36 5.43 -11.60
N GLY A 101 10.72 4.76 -12.70
CA GLY A 101 9.77 4.09 -13.58
C GLY A 101 9.37 2.72 -13.00
N PRO A 102 8.25 2.13 -13.45
CA PRO A 102 7.83 0.82 -12.99
C PRO A 102 8.80 -0.25 -13.52
N CYS A 103 9.35 -1.07 -12.63
CA CYS A 103 10.18 -2.21 -12.99
C CYS A 103 9.94 -3.41 -12.07
N PRO A 104 10.31 -4.65 -12.47
CA PRO A 104 10.15 -5.81 -11.61
C PRO A 104 10.95 -5.68 -10.31
N ILE A 105 10.33 -6.00 -9.18
CA ILE A 105 11.05 -6.09 -7.90
C ILE A 105 11.91 -7.35 -7.94
N THR A 106 13.23 -7.16 -8.03
CA THR A 106 14.20 -8.24 -8.19
C THR A 106 15.24 -8.24 -7.06
N GLY A 107 16.11 -9.26 -7.06
CA GLY A 107 17.06 -9.51 -5.97
C GLY A 107 16.44 -10.29 -4.81
N THR A 108 17.29 -10.62 -3.85
CA THR A 108 16.87 -11.36 -2.65
C THR A 108 16.27 -10.40 -1.64
N VAL A 109 15.06 -10.68 -1.14
CA VAL A 109 14.37 -9.82 -0.18
C VAL A 109 15.12 -9.78 1.15
N GLN A 110 15.28 -8.58 1.70
CA GLN A 110 15.86 -8.31 3.01
C GLN A 110 14.82 -7.85 4.04
N ARG A 111 13.85 -7.03 3.61
CA ARG A 111 12.77 -6.49 4.44
C ARG A 111 11.56 -6.16 3.58
N ILE A 112 10.35 -6.42 4.09
CA ILE A 112 9.10 -5.91 3.52
C ILE A 112 8.34 -5.20 4.65
N GLN A 113 7.93 -3.97 4.39
CA GLN A 113 7.14 -3.16 5.31
C GLN A 113 5.92 -2.63 4.57
N ILE A 114 4.73 -2.77 5.14
CA ILE A 114 3.54 -2.07 4.68
C ILE A 114 3.53 -0.69 5.33
N VAL A 115 3.35 0.36 4.54
CA VAL A 115 3.37 1.76 4.99
C VAL A 115 2.10 2.47 4.57
N PHE A 116 1.51 3.21 5.50
CA PHE A 116 0.39 4.10 5.28
C PHE A 116 0.72 5.52 5.76
N ASP A 117 0.94 6.44 4.83
CA ASP A 117 1.28 7.85 5.08
C ASP A 117 0.52 8.86 4.18
N GLU A 118 -0.24 8.36 3.20
CA GLU A 118 -1.23 9.13 2.46
C GLU A 118 -2.59 8.99 3.14
N GLY A 119 -3.21 10.10 3.49
CA GLY A 119 -4.50 10.12 4.16
C GLY A 119 -5.13 11.48 4.01
N TYR A 120 -6.25 11.68 4.71
CA TYR A 120 -7.08 12.87 4.55
C TYR A 120 -6.29 14.16 4.71
N LEU A 121 -6.47 15.03 3.74
CA LEU A 121 -6.01 16.39 3.76
C LEU A 121 -7.14 17.24 3.19
N THR A 122 -7.77 18.05 4.04
CA THR A 122 -8.62 19.13 3.58
C THR A 122 -7.81 20.00 2.61
N PRO A 123 -8.30 20.29 1.39
CA PRO A 123 -7.76 21.37 0.59
C PRO A 123 -7.97 22.66 1.38
N THR A 124 -6.97 23.13 2.11
CA THR A 124 -7.06 24.42 2.80
C THR A 124 -6.84 25.52 1.77
N THR A 125 -7.88 26.31 1.51
CA THR A 125 -7.81 27.54 0.71
C THR A 125 -7.15 28.70 1.45
N THR A 126 -6.73 28.52 2.70
CA THR A 126 -6.10 29.56 3.52
C THR A 126 -4.58 29.56 3.36
N PHE A 127 -4.11 30.52 2.56
CA PHE A 127 -2.75 31.07 2.52
C PHE A 127 -2.16 31.33 3.94
N PRO A 128 -0.83 31.25 4.16
CA PRO A 128 0.21 31.60 3.19
C PRO A 128 1.34 30.56 3.09
N LEU A 129 1.11 29.41 2.48
CA LEU A 129 2.19 28.58 1.92
C LEU A 129 1.71 27.94 0.61
N PRO A 130 2.56 27.88 -0.44
CA PRO A 130 2.13 27.47 -1.76
C PRO A 130 1.90 25.96 -1.77
N PHE A 131 0.67 25.56 -2.08
CA PHE A 131 0.32 24.28 -2.70
C PHE A 131 0.95 23.04 -2.04
N VAL A 132 0.45 22.64 -0.87
CA VAL A 132 0.65 21.25 -0.42
C VAL A 132 -0.30 20.39 -1.25
N ASN A 133 0.24 19.62 -2.21
CA ASN A 133 -0.54 18.60 -2.91
C ASN A 133 -0.99 17.56 -1.87
N THR A 134 -2.29 17.53 -1.65
CA THR A 134 -2.95 16.81 -0.58
C THR A 134 -3.32 15.40 -1.05
N GLY A 135 -2.43 14.42 -0.81
CA GLY A 135 -2.67 12.96 -0.91
C GLY A 135 -3.94 12.54 -1.64
N GLY A 136 -3.86 12.46 -2.98
CA GLY A 136 -5.00 12.27 -3.89
C GLY A 136 -5.54 10.84 -3.94
N GLY A 137 -6.05 10.34 -2.82
CA GLY A 137 -7.02 9.24 -2.81
C GLY A 137 -8.44 9.79 -2.86
N PRO A 138 -9.40 9.08 -3.46
CA PRO A 138 -10.81 9.50 -3.45
C PRO A 138 -11.47 9.30 -2.08
N ASP A 139 -10.74 8.69 -1.14
CA ASP A 139 -11.25 8.17 0.12
C ASP A 139 -10.83 9.09 1.28
N GLU A 140 -11.72 10.00 1.67
CA GLU A 140 -11.45 11.04 2.68
C GLU A 140 -11.38 10.50 4.13
N PHE A 141 -11.23 9.18 4.32
CA PHE A 141 -11.30 8.52 5.61
C PHE A 141 -9.96 8.46 6.37
N GLY A 142 -8.82 8.64 5.66
CA GLY A 142 -7.49 8.71 6.27
C GLY A 142 -7.03 7.42 6.96
N ALA A 143 -7.54 6.27 6.54
CA ALA A 143 -7.13 4.95 7.02
C ALA A 143 -7.26 3.90 5.90
N ALA A 144 -6.54 2.79 6.06
CA ALA A 144 -6.72 1.59 5.27
C ALA A 144 -6.85 0.36 6.19
N ILE A 145 -7.84 -0.50 5.90
CA ILE A 145 -8.10 -1.74 6.61
C ILE A 145 -7.71 -2.88 5.69
N LEU A 146 -6.68 -3.61 6.10
CA LEU A 146 -6.09 -4.71 5.34
C LEU A 146 -6.28 -6.03 6.09
N ASP A 147 -6.51 -7.10 5.35
CA ASP A 147 -6.56 -8.48 5.83
C ASP A 147 -5.88 -9.41 4.81
N ASN A 148 -5.63 -10.68 5.17
CA ASN A 148 -5.08 -11.71 4.29
C ASN A 148 -3.88 -11.22 3.45
N ILE A 149 -2.89 -10.62 4.12
CA ILE A 149 -1.66 -10.20 3.47
C ILE A 149 -1.03 -11.44 2.83
N ASP A 150 -0.61 -11.36 1.57
CA ASP A 150 -0.04 -12.47 0.82
C ASP A 150 1.40 -12.16 0.42
N VAL A 151 2.28 -13.13 0.64
CA VAL A 151 3.65 -13.15 0.11
C VAL A 151 3.88 -14.49 -0.57
N ASN A 152 4.09 -14.48 -1.89
CA ASN A 152 4.34 -15.67 -2.69
C ASN A 152 3.30 -16.80 -2.50
N GLY A 153 2.01 -16.46 -2.38
CA GLY A 153 0.92 -17.41 -2.15
C GLY A 153 0.78 -17.89 -0.70
N THR A 154 1.58 -17.34 0.22
CA THR A 154 1.46 -17.60 1.66
C THR A 154 0.77 -16.43 2.35
N LEU A 155 -0.39 -16.71 2.96
CA LEU A 155 -1.08 -15.72 3.79
C LEU A 155 -0.31 -15.48 5.09
N VAL A 156 0.10 -14.23 5.30
CA VAL A 156 0.78 -13.70 6.48
C VAL A 156 -0.12 -12.70 7.21
N GLY A 157 0.11 -12.48 8.50
CA GLY A 157 -0.70 -11.55 9.30
C GLY A 157 -1.89 -12.18 10.03
N ARG A 158 -1.88 -13.50 10.25
CA ARG A 158 -2.80 -14.11 11.24
C ARG A 158 -2.47 -13.54 12.62
N GLY A 159 -3.47 -13.04 13.33
CA GLY A 159 -3.34 -12.72 14.75
C GLY A 159 -2.87 -13.96 15.55
N PRO A 160 -2.43 -13.80 16.82
CA PRO A 160 -2.12 -14.94 17.67
C PRO A 160 -3.26 -15.96 17.62
N VAL A 161 -2.96 -17.22 17.28
CA VAL A 161 -3.96 -18.30 17.15
C VAL A 161 -4.46 -18.83 18.51
N SER A 162 -4.52 -17.97 19.52
CA SER A 162 -5.11 -18.26 20.81
C SER A 162 -6.14 -17.20 21.16
N ALA A 163 -7.39 -17.45 20.75
CA ALA A 163 -8.54 -17.05 21.54
C ALA A 163 -8.71 -18.14 22.61
N ASN A 164 -8.35 -17.84 23.86
CA ASN A 164 -8.84 -18.57 25.02
C ASN A 164 -9.88 -17.69 25.70
#